data_AF-A0AAW0YLR4-F1
#
_entry.id   AF-A0AAW0YLR4-F1
#
_cell.length_a   1.000
_cell.length_b   1.000
_cell.length_c   1.000
_cell.angle_alpha   90.00
_cell.angle_beta   90.00
_cell.angle_gamma   90.00
#
_symmetry.space_group_name_H-M   'P 1'
#
loop_
_entity.id
_entity.type
_entity.pdbx_description
1 polymer ?
#
loop_
_entity_poly.entity_id
_entity_poly.type
_entity_poly.pdbx_seq_one_letter_code
_entity_poly.pdbx_strand_id
1 'polypeptide(L)'
;IETERTHQSIFQGVTAFDKASMRHAETQEKIALPAKEDIETEKTHQSIFQGVTAFDKSQMRHAETEEKVALPAKEDIETERTHQGIFQRLVSFDKSEMKHADTQERIVLPSKADIDAEKGQQALREGIEGFNPSALKKTQTQEKCVLPTKEEIEQEKKA
;
A
#
# COMPACT_ATOMS: atom_id res chain seq x y z
N ILE A 1 -26.65 62.41 63.80
CA ILE A 1 -27.61 63.37 63.20
C ILE A 1 -27.68 63.18 61.68
N GLU A 2 -26.58 63.23 60.92
CA GLU A 2 -26.64 63.05 59.44
C GLU A 2 -27.10 61.64 59.02
N THR A 3 -26.61 60.60 59.68
CA THR A 3 -27.02 59.19 59.45
C THR A 3 -28.50 58.93 59.75
N GLU A 4 -29.03 59.63 60.75
CA GLU A 4 -30.43 59.54 61.15
C GLU A 4 -31.34 60.25 60.14
N ARG A 5 -30.90 61.40 59.60
CA ARG A 5 -31.59 62.07 58.50
C ARG A 5 -31.60 61.24 57.21
N THR A 6 -30.49 60.58 56.86
CA THR A 6 -30.47 59.70 55.68
C THR A 6 -31.37 58.48 55.86
N HIS A 7 -31.36 57.84 57.04
CA HIS A 7 -32.30 56.76 57.35
C HIS A 7 -33.75 57.22 57.25
N GLN A 8 -34.07 58.40 57.79
CA GLN A 8 -35.43 58.93 57.75
C GLN A 8 -35.86 59.32 56.33
N SER A 9 -34.95 59.83 55.50
CA SER A 9 -35.21 60.12 54.08
C SER A 9 -35.43 58.86 53.26
N ILE A 10 -34.66 57.79 53.49
CA ILE A 10 -34.86 56.50 52.81
C ILE A 10 -36.17 55.87 53.27
N PHE A 11 -36.45 55.89 54.57
CA PHE A 11 -37.71 55.40 55.12
C PHE A 11 -38.92 56.14 54.53
N GLN A 12 -38.85 57.47 54.44
CA GLN A 12 -39.88 58.26 53.74
C GLN A 12 -39.97 57.92 52.25
N GLY A 13 -38.84 57.75 51.55
CA GLY A 13 -38.83 57.38 50.14
C GLY A 13 -39.49 56.02 49.88
N VAL A 14 -39.26 55.03 50.74
CA VAL A 14 -39.85 53.69 50.64
C VAL A 14 -41.32 53.68 51.10
N THR A 15 -41.68 54.46 52.12
CA THR A 15 -43.09 54.54 52.58
C THR A 15 -43.98 55.37 51.65
N ALA A 16 -43.41 56.38 50.97
CA ALA A 16 -44.06 57.14 49.91
C ALA A 16 -43.92 56.48 48.52
N PHE A 17 -43.22 55.34 48.42
CA PHE A 17 -43.06 54.63 47.17
C PHE A 17 -44.41 54.10 46.70
N ASP A 18 -44.93 54.72 45.65
CA ASP A 18 -46.16 54.27 45.02
C ASP A 18 -45.87 53.06 44.13
N LYS A 19 -46.33 51.88 44.56
CA LYS A 19 -46.25 50.65 43.78
C LYS A 19 -46.95 50.78 42.42
N ALA A 20 -47.94 51.67 42.29
CA ALA A 20 -48.61 51.94 41.02
C ALA A 20 -47.72 52.70 40.01
N SER A 21 -46.62 53.32 40.46
CA SER A 21 -45.63 53.96 39.58
C SER A 21 -44.69 52.96 38.89
N MET A 22 -44.72 51.68 39.29
CA MET A 22 -43.98 50.63 38.61
C MET A 22 -44.60 50.36 37.24
N ARG A 23 -43.76 50.31 36.19
CA ARG A 23 -44.22 49.85 34.88
C ARG A 23 -44.70 48.41 34.99
N HIS A 24 -45.91 48.13 34.51
CA HIS A 24 -46.37 46.75 34.38
C HIS A 24 -45.42 45.99 33.45
N ALA A 25 -44.79 44.93 33.97
CA ALA A 25 -44.07 43.96 33.16
C ALA A 25 -45.05 42.81 32.85
N GLU A 26 -45.55 42.78 31.62
CA GLU A 26 -46.41 41.70 31.16
C GLU A 26 -45.54 40.47 30.82
N THR A 27 -45.60 39.43 31.64
CA THR A 27 -44.94 38.16 31.36
C THR A 27 -45.82 37.35 30.41
N GLN A 28 -45.40 37.19 29.15
CA GLN A 28 -46.07 36.29 28.22
C GLN A 28 -45.62 34.84 28.45
N GLU A 29 -46.53 34.02 28.95
CA GLU A 29 -46.37 32.57 28.99
C GLU A 29 -46.60 32.02 27.58
N LYS A 30 -45.52 31.62 26.89
CA LYS A 30 -45.63 31.00 25.55
C LYS A 30 -46.01 29.52 25.69
N ILE A 31 -47.26 29.24 26.07
CA ILE A 31 -47.85 27.91 25.89
C ILE A 31 -48.36 27.84 24.46
N ALA A 32 -47.54 27.33 23.54
CA ALA A 32 -48.03 26.94 22.22
C ALA A 32 -48.65 25.55 22.33
N LEU A 33 -49.91 25.42 21.91
CA LEU A 33 -50.50 24.10 21.72
C LEU A 33 -49.74 23.38 20.59
N PRO A 34 -49.53 22.05 20.69
CA PRO A 34 -48.95 21.28 19.61
C PRO A 34 -49.71 21.55 18.29
N ALA A 35 -48.98 21.66 17.19
CA ALA A 35 -49.60 21.83 15.89
C ALA A 35 -50.39 20.57 15.51
N LYS A 36 -51.33 20.70 14.57
CA LYS A 36 -52.06 19.55 14.03
C LYS A 36 -51.12 18.48 13.47
N GLU A 37 -50.02 18.91 12.87
CA GLU A 37 -48.95 18.06 12.34
C GLU A 37 -48.22 17.27 13.45
N ASP A 38 -47.93 17.90 14.59
CA ASP A 38 -47.31 17.24 15.75
C ASP A 38 -48.23 16.13 16.31
N ILE A 39 -49.55 16.37 16.32
CA ILE A 39 -50.53 15.39 16.78
C ILE A 39 -50.67 14.22 15.79
N GLU A 40 -50.64 14.50 14.49
CA GLU A 40 -50.72 13.48 13.44
C GLU A 40 -49.47 12.59 13.39
N THR A 41 -48.29 13.20 13.54
CA THR A 41 -47.02 12.46 13.62
C THR A 41 -46.96 11.59 14.88
N GLU A 42 -47.34 12.12 16.05
CA GLU A 42 -47.39 11.35 17.29
C GLU A 42 -48.36 10.15 17.20
N LYS A 43 -49.56 10.36 16.64
CA LYS A 43 -50.52 9.26 16.40
C LYS A 43 -49.96 8.19 15.46
N THR A 44 -49.23 8.62 14.44
CA THR A 44 -48.58 7.70 13.49
C THR A 44 -47.49 6.89 14.17
N HIS A 45 -46.63 7.53 14.96
CA HIS A 45 -45.59 6.86 15.74
C HIS A 45 -46.18 5.87 16.74
N GLN A 46 -47.22 6.28 17.46
CA GLN A 46 -47.89 5.42 18.44
C GLN A 46 -48.52 4.19 17.78
N SER A 47 -49.12 4.36 16.60
CA SER A 47 -49.68 3.25 15.80
C SER A 47 -48.59 2.27 15.35
N ILE A 48 -47.47 2.77 14.82
CA ILE A 48 -46.33 1.93 14.42
C ILE A 48 -45.77 1.18 15.63
N PHE A 49 -45.58 1.87 16.75
CA PHE A 49 -45.04 1.27 17.97
C PHE A 49 -45.95 0.17 18.52
N GLN A 50 -47.27 0.40 18.53
CA GLN A 50 -48.25 -0.63 18.90
C GLN A 50 -48.21 -1.81 17.93
N GLY A 51 -48.12 -1.57 16.63
CA GLY A 51 -48.02 -2.62 15.62
C GLY A 51 -46.78 -3.50 15.80
N VAL A 52 -45.63 -2.91 16.13
CA VAL A 52 -44.37 -3.64 16.35
C VAL A 52 -44.39 -4.38 17.70
N THR A 53 -44.91 -3.76 18.76
CA THR A 53 -44.96 -4.38 20.10
C THR A 53 -46.01 -5.49 20.20
N ALA A 54 -47.12 -5.37 19.49
CA ALA A 54 -48.15 -6.40 19.38
C ALA A 54 -47.87 -7.41 18.26
N PHE A 55 -46.74 -7.30 17.57
CA PHE A 55 -46.40 -8.20 16.47
C PHE A 55 -46.21 -9.63 16.97
N ASP A 56 -47.14 -10.49 16.57
CA ASP A 56 -47.07 -11.91 16.88
C ASP A 56 -46.14 -12.62 15.88
N LYS A 57 -44.98 -13.07 16.38
CA LYS A 57 -44.00 -13.84 15.62
C LYS A 57 -44.59 -15.14 15.04
N SER A 58 -45.68 -15.68 15.61
CA SER A 58 -46.36 -16.86 15.08
C SER A 58 -47.03 -16.62 13.72
N GLN A 59 -47.31 -15.36 13.36
CA GLN A 59 -47.85 -14.95 12.07
C GLN A 59 -46.78 -14.88 10.97
N MET A 60 -45.50 -15.00 11.33
CA MET A 60 -44.43 -15.07 10.33
C MET A 60 -44.52 -16.40 9.58
N ARG A 61 -44.54 -16.34 8.25
CA ARG A 61 -44.40 -17.54 7.42
C ARG A 61 -43.03 -18.17 7.68
N HIS A 62 -43.00 -19.49 7.78
CA HIS A 62 -41.75 -20.23 7.82
C HIS A 62 -40.96 -19.95 6.53
N ALA A 63 -39.72 -19.46 6.67
CA ALA A 63 -38.77 -19.35 5.58
C ALA A 63 -37.88 -20.59 5.63
N GLU A 64 -38.04 -21.49 4.65
CA GLU A 64 -37.15 -22.63 4.50
C GLU A 64 -35.84 -22.16 3.89
N THR A 65 -34.76 -22.21 4.67
CA THR A 65 -33.41 -21.87 4.21
C THR A 65 -32.72 -23.14 3.74
N GLU A 66 -32.45 -23.24 2.44
CA GLU A 66 -31.59 -24.31 1.91
C GLU A 66 -30.11 -23.98 2.20
N GLU A 67 -29.50 -24.71 3.14
CA GLU A 67 -28.05 -24.72 3.30
C GLU A 67 -27.44 -25.54 2.15
N LYS A 68 -26.73 -24.87 1.24
CA LYS A 68 -26.00 -25.57 0.17
C LYS A 68 -24.72 -26.22 0.72
N VAL A 69 -24.87 -27.36 1.37
CA VAL A 69 -23.74 -28.26 1.66
C VAL A 69 -23.43 -29.03 0.37
N ALA A 70 -22.52 -28.49 -0.45
CA ALA A 70 -21.98 -29.25 -1.56
C ALA A 70 -21.02 -30.31 -1.01
N LEU A 71 -21.28 -31.58 -1.32
CA LEU A 71 -20.28 -32.63 -1.11
C LEU A 71 -19.07 -32.35 -2.01
N PRO A 72 -17.85 -32.69 -1.56
CA PRO A 72 -16.66 -32.60 -2.41
C PRO A 72 -16.89 -33.30 -3.74
N ALA A 73 -16.42 -32.70 -4.83
CA ALA A 73 -16.52 -33.30 -6.15
C ALA A 73 -15.66 -34.58 -6.21
N LYS A 74 -15.94 -35.44 -7.20
CA LYS A 74 -15.15 -36.66 -7.42
C LYS A 74 -13.68 -36.33 -7.68
N GLU A 75 -13.45 -35.22 -8.38
CA GLU A 75 -12.14 -34.65 -8.68
C GLU A 75 -11.40 -34.22 -7.40
N ASP A 76 -12.10 -33.60 -6.45
CA ASP A 76 -11.52 -33.20 -5.15
C ASP A 76 -11.05 -34.42 -4.35
N ILE A 77 -11.82 -35.50 -4.37
CA ILE A 77 -11.47 -36.74 -3.67
C ILE A 77 -10.28 -37.43 -4.34
N GLU A 78 -10.23 -37.45 -5.68
CA GLU A 78 -9.15 -38.06 -6.44
C GLU A 78 -7.82 -37.30 -6.27
N THR A 79 -7.88 -35.97 -6.27
CA THR A 79 -6.71 -35.12 -6.02
C THR A 79 -6.20 -35.31 -4.59
N GLU A 80 -7.08 -35.29 -3.60
CA GLU A 80 -6.71 -35.53 -2.20
C GLU A 80 -6.05 -36.90 -2.00
N ARG A 81 -6.62 -37.97 -2.58
CA ARG A 81 -6.01 -39.31 -2.53
C ARG A 81 -4.62 -39.34 -3.16
N THR A 82 -4.45 -38.65 -4.28
CA THR A 82 -3.15 -38.56 -4.96
C THR A 82 -2.12 -37.85 -4.10
N HIS A 83 -2.50 -36.73 -3.49
CA HIS A 83 -1.64 -35.98 -2.58
C HIS A 83 -1.24 -36.82 -1.36
N GLN A 84 -2.20 -37.50 -0.72
CA GLN A 84 -1.92 -38.37 0.41
C GLN A 84 -0.93 -39.49 0.06
N GLY A 85 -1.07 -40.10 -1.12
CA GLY A 85 -0.11 -41.10 -1.61
C GLY A 85 1.31 -40.56 -1.81
N ILE A 86 1.43 -39.36 -2.37
CA ILE A 86 2.73 -38.67 -2.54
C ILE A 86 3.35 -38.35 -1.17
N PHE A 87 2.57 -37.80 -0.24
CA PHE A 87 3.03 -37.48 1.10
C PHE A 87 3.52 -38.71 1.86
N GLN A 88 2.76 -39.81 1.83
CA GLN A 88 3.19 -41.05 2.46
C GLN A 88 4.52 -41.54 1.90
N ARG A 89 4.67 -41.52 0.56
CA ARG A 89 5.93 -41.92 -0.09
C ARG A 89 7.12 -41.03 0.30
N LEU A 90 6.90 -39.73 0.47
CA LEU A 90 7.95 -38.81 0.92
C LEU A 90 8.33 -39.05 2.38
N VAL A 91 7.36 -39.29 3.25
CA VAL A 91 7.60 -39.55 4.68
C VAL A 91 8.31 -40.89 4.88
N SER A 92 7.96 -41.91 4.11
CA SER A 92 8.60 -43.22 4.16
C SER A 92 9.83 -43.36 3.28
N PHE A 93 10.26 -42.29 2.61
CA PHE A 93 11.40 -42.34 1.70
C PHE A 93 12.70 -42.62 2.46
N ASP A 94 13.29 -43.79 2.22
CA ASP A 94 14.58 -44.14 2.76
C ASP A 94 15.71 -43.57 1.89
N LYS A 95 16.47 -42.65 2.46
CA LYS A 95 17.64 -42.04 1.80
C LYS A 95 18.73 -43.06 1.49
N SER A 96 18.74 -44.23 2.15
CA SER A 96 19.69 -45.30 1.86
C SER A 96 19.47 -45.92 0.47
N GLU A 97 18.26 -45.80 -0.10
CA GLU A 97 17.95 -46.24 -1.47
C GLU A 97 18.51 -45.29 -2.54
N MET A 98 18.99 -44.10 -2.14
CA MET A 98 19.62 -43.17 -3.08
C MET A 98 20.93 -43.76 -3.61
N LYS A 99 21.07 -43.82 -4.93
CA LYS A 99 22.31 -44.24 -5.56
C LYS A 99 23.43 -43.26 -5.21
N HIS A 100 24.60 -43.79 -4.87
CA HIS A 100 25.79 -42.99 -4.68
C HIS A 100 26.13 -42.26 -5.99
N ALA A 101 26.31 -40.94 -5.89
CA ALA A 101 26.78 -40.10 -6.97
C ALA A 101 28.15 -39.56 -6.58
N ASP A 102 29.18 -39.95 -7.32
CA ASP A 102 30.52 -39.37 -7.18
C ASP A 102 30.51 -37.96 -7.80
N THR A 103 30.78 -36.95 -6.99
CA THR A 103 30.77 -35.54 -7.40
C THR A 103 32.19 -34.99 -7.31
N GLN A 104 32.76 -34.65 -8.46
CA GLN A 104 34.13 -34.15 -8.57
C GLN A 104 34.10 -32.62 -8.61
N GLU A 105 34.25 -31.98 -7.44
CA GLU A 105 34.45 -30.54 -7.34
C GLU A 105 35.91 -30.19 -7.70
N ARG A 106 36.13 -29.64 -8.88
CA ARG A 106 37.47 -29.26 -9.34
C ARG A 106 37.81 -27.84 -8.92
N ILE A 107 38.40 -27.69 -7.73
CA ILE A 107 39.20 -26.50 -7.38
C ILE A 107 40.66 -26.84 -7.72
N VAL A 108 41.02 -26.72 -8.99
CA VAL A 108 42.43 -26.87 -9.40
C VAL A 108 43.15 -25.55 -9.18
N LEU A 109 44.22 -25.59 -8.39
CA LEU A 109 45.15 -24.47 -8.30
C LEU A 109 45.78 -24.23 -9.69
N PRO A 110 46.04 -22.97 -10.08
CA PRO A 110 46.75 -22.67 -11.31
C PRO A 110 48.05 -23.48 -11.40
N SER A 111 48.31 -24.05 -12.57
CA SER A 111 49.56 -24.78 -12.80
C SER A 111 50.74 -23.81 -12.89
N LYS A 112 51.95 -24.34 -12.77
CA LYS A 112 53.17 -23.54 -12.98
C LYS A 112 53.20 -22.88 -14.36
N ALA A 113 52.69 -23.57 -15.38
CA ALA A 113 52.60 -23.01 -16.73
C ALA A 113 51.64 -21.81 -16.80
N ASP A 114 50.50 -21.88 -16.10
CA ASP A 114 49.53 -20.77 -16.03
C ASP A 114 50.16 -19.55 -15.33
N ILE A 115 50.90 -19.78 -14.25
CA ILE A 115 51.59 -18.73 -13.50
C ILE A 115 52.71 -18.10 -14.34
N ASP A 116 53.51 -18.92 -15.03
CA ASP A 116 54.62 -18.43 -15.87
C ASP A 116 54.09 -17.67 -17.09
N ALA A 117 52.96 -18.10 -17.67
CA ALA A 117 52.27 -17.38 -18.74
C ALA A 117 51.76 -16.01 -18.26
N GLU A 118 51.10 -15.95 -17.10
CA GLU A 118 50.60 -14.71 -16.51
C GLU A 118 51.74 -13.73 -16.21
N LYS A 119 52.84 -14.22 -15.61
CA LYS A 119 54.05 -13.40 -15.38
C LYS A 119 54.63 -12.83 -16.66
N GLY A 120 54.65 -13.62 -17.74
CA GLY A 120 55.09 -13.15 -19.06
C GLY A 120 54.20 -12.03 -19.61
N GLN A 121 52.88 -12.17 -19.48
CA GLN A 121 51.93 -11.14 -19.89
C GLN A 121 52.07 -9.86 -19.04
N GLN A 122 52.27 -10.01 -17.73
CA GLN A 122 52.47 -8.89 -16.82
C GLN A 122 53.76 -8.12 -17.16
N ALA A 123 54.86 -8.82 -17.39
CA ALA A 123 56.12 -8.20 -17.80
C ALA A 123 56.01 -7.45 -19.15
N LEU A 124 55.23 -8.00 -20.10
CA LEU A 124 54.96 -7.32 -21.37
C LEU A 124 54.15 -6.03 -21.15
N ARG A 125 53.10 -6.09 -20.32
CA ARG A 125 52.28 -4.91 -19.98
C ARG A 125 53.12 -3.83 -19.32
N GLU A 126 53.92 -4.18 -18.33
CA GLU A 126 54.82 -3.24 -17.64
C GLU A 126 55.83 -2.61 -18.62
N GLY A 127 56.38 -3.38 -19.57
CA GLY A 127 57.28 -2.87 -20.60
C GLY A 127 56.62 -1.87 -21.55
N ILE A 128 55.33 -2.08 -21.88
CA ILE A 128 54.55 -1.16 -22.72
C ILE A 128 54.16 0.10 -21.91
N GLU A 129 53.71 -0.05 -20.67
CA GLU A 129 53.36 1.08 -19.79
C GLU A 129 54.58 1.96 -19.48
N GLY A 130 55.74 1.35 -19.27
CA GLY A 130 57.01 2.03 -19.05
C GLY A 130 57.70 2.52 -20.33
N PHE A 131 57.12 2.29 -21.51
CA PHE A 131 57.72 2.69 -22.77
C PHE A 131 57.76 4.21 -22.91
N ASN A 132 58.97 4.79 -23.04
CA ASN A 132 59.14 6.21 -23.30
C ASN A 132 59.10 6.49 -24.82
N PRO A 133 58.02 7.12 -25.35
CA PRO A 133 57.92 7.39 -26.79
C PRO A 133 59.00 8.35 -27.29
N SER A 134 59.56 9.19 -26.40
CA SER A 134 60.63 10.13 -26.74
C SER A 134 61.97 9.43 -27.03
N ALA A 135 62.13 8.17 -26.65
CA ALA A 135 63.31 7.36 -26.98
C ALA A 135 63.27 6.81 -28.42
N LEU A 136 62.15 6.96 -29.14
CA LEU A 136 62.07 6.59 -30.55
C LEU A 136 62.97 7.48 -31.40
N LYS A 137 63.74 6.85 -32.29
CA LYS A 137 64.54 7.58 -33.28
C LYS A 137 63.59 8.30 -34.24
N LYS A 138 63.81 9.60 -34.44
CA LYS A 138 63.09 10.38 -35.44
C LYS A 138 63.39 9.80 -36.82
N THR A 139 62.34 9.47 -37.57
CA THR A 139 62.43 9.02 -38.96
C THR A 139 61.56 9.92 -39.82
N GLN A 140 62.02 10.21 -41.03
CA GLN A 140 61.25 10.99 -42.01
C GLN A 140 60.43 10.02 -42.86
N THR A 141 59.12 9.98 -42.64
CA THR A 141 58.20 9.19 -43.47
C THR A 141 57.89 9.95 -44.76
N GLN A 142 58.15 9.35 -45.93
CA GLN A 142 57.68 9.86 -47.21
C GLN A 142 56.33 9.23 -47.56
N GLU A 143 55.24 9.92 -47.27
CA GLU A 143 53.90 9.52 -47.73
C GLU A 143 53.69 9.99 -49.18
N LYS A 144 53.64 9.05 -50.13
CA LYS A 144 53.23 9.34 -51.50
C LYS A 144 51.71 9.40 -51.57
N CYS A 145 51.12 10.53 -51.19
CA CYS A 145 49.75 10.86 -51.57
C CYS A 145 49.74 11.37 -53.01
N VAL A 146 49.92 10.48 -53.98
CA VAL A 146 49.65 10.81 -55.38
C VAL A 146 48.14 10.71 -55.60
N LEU A 147 47.52 11.80 -56.03
CA LEU A 147 46.14 11.74 -56.51
C LEU A 147 46.13 10.88 -57.78
N PRO A 148 45.20 9.91 -57.91
CA PRO A 148 45.09 9.10 -59.11
C PRO A 148 44.97 10.00 -60.34
N THR A 149 45.69 9.69 -61.41
CA THR A 149 45.57 10.46 -62.65
C THR A 149 44.23 10.14 -63.32
N LYS A 150 43.76 11.02 -64.22
CA LYS A 150 42.48 10.83 -64.88
C LYS A 150 42.43 9.53 -65.70
N GLU A 151 43.57 9.11 -66.27
CA GLU A 151 43.67 7.87 -67.01
C GLU A 151 43.42 6.64 -66.11
N GLU A 152 43.99 6.64 -64.90
CA GLU A 152 43.83 5.55 -63.94
C GLU A 152 42.36 5.39 -63.50
N ILE A 153 41.68 6.53 -63.25
CA ILE A 153 40.25 6.55 -62.88
C ILE A 153 39.36 6.03 -64.03
N GLU A 154 39.68 6.37 -65.28
CA GLU A 154 38.91 5.90 -66.43
C GLU A 154 39.13 4.41 -66.71
N GLN A 155 40.32 3.88 -66.44
CA GLN A 155 40.62 2.47 -66.60
C GLN A 155 39.86 1.62 -65.58
N GLU A 156 39.74 2.10 -64.34
CA GLU A 156 38.97 1.44 -63.27
C GLU A 156 37.45 1.51 -63.52
N LYS A 157 36.94 2.61 -64.07
CA LYS A 157 35.51 2.72 -64.47
C LYS A 157 35.09 1.77 -65.60
N LYS A 158 36.04 1.18 -66.32
CA LYS A 158 35.78 0.24 -67.43
C LYS A 158 35.90 -1.23 -67.03
N ALA A 159 36.36 -1.52 -65.81
CA ALA A 159 36.32 -2.86 -65.20
C ALA A 159 34.96 -3.10 -64.53
#